data_AF-A0A3Q2YVN0-F1
#
_entry.id   AF-A0A3Q2YVN0-F1
#
_cell.length_a   1.000
_cell.length_b   1.000
_cell.length_c   1.000
_cell.angle_alpha   90.00
_cell.angle_beta   90.00
_cell.angle_gamma   90.00
#
_symmetry.space_group_name_H-M   'P 1'
#
loop_
_entity.id
_entity.type
_entity.pdbx_description
1 polymer ?
#
loop_
_entity_poly.entity_id
_entity_poly.type
_entity_poly.pdbx_seq_one_letter_code
_entity_poly.pdbx_strand_id
1 'polypeptide(L)'
;MSGLLDGIRCGECDCNVDWSEKRNTVASIAAGVLFFTGWWIIIDAAVKYPTQEEFPHSYHTCGVIATVAFLMINAVSNGQVRGDSYSEGCMGQTGSRVWLFIGFMLSFGSLIASMWILFGGFVVPKNPIVYPGIAIFFQNAFIFFAALVFKFGRTEDLWQ
;
A
#
# COMPACT_ATOMS: atom_id res chain seq x y z
N MET A 1 -24.61 -14.67 1.67
CA MET A 1 -25.44 -15.63 0.93
C MET A 1 -25.56 -15.11 -0.49
N SER A 2 -25.47 -16.02 -1.46
CA SER A 2 -25.30 -15.82 -2.90
C SER A 2 -26.39 -14.92 -3.54
N GLY A 3 -25.96 -13.77 -4.05
CA GLY A 3 -26.75 -12.86 -4.90
C GLY A 3 -26.09 -12.60 -6.26
N LEU A 4 -25.37 -13.59 -6.81
CA LEU A 4 -24.59 -13.46 -8.05
C LEU A 4 -25.47 -13.27 -9.31
N LEU A 5 -26.80 -13.42 -9.20
CA LEU A 5 -27.71 -13.36 -10.34
C LEU A 5 -28.94 -12.44 -10.15
N ASP A 6 -29.03 -11.68 -9.06
CA ASP A 6 -30.17 -10.77 -8.83
C ASP A 6 -30.05 -9.42 -9.59
N GLY A 7 -28.98 -9.24 -10.38
CA GLY A 7 -28.67 -8.01 -11.10
C GLY A 7 -29.16 -7.94 -12.56
N ILE A 8 -29.75 -9.00 -13.12
CA ILE A 8 -30.28 -8.96 -14.51
C ILE A 8 -31.75 -8.54 -14.47
N ARG A 9 -32.01 -7.28 -14.07
CA ARG A 9 -33.24 -6.58 -14.44
C ARG A 9 -32.96 -5.81 -15.72
N CYS A 10 -33.17 -6.47 -16.86
CA CYS A 10 -33.33 -5.78 -18.14
C CYS A 10 -34.63 -4.99 -18.09
N GLY A 11 -34.58 -3.66 -18.06
CA GLY A 11 -35.81 -2.88 -18.29
C GLY A 11 -35.85 -1.42 -17.85
N GLU A 12 -34.90 -0.89 -17.09
CA GLU A 12 -34.87 0.53 -16.76
C GLU A 12 -33.51 1.12 -17.13
N CYS A 13 -33.49 1.95 -18.16
CA CYS A 13 -32.35 2.79 -18.51
C CYS A 13 -32.16 3.85 -17.42
N ASP A 14 -31.55 3.48 -16.30
CA ASP A 14 -30.86 4.42 -15.44
C ASP A 14 -29.45 4.61 -16.01
N CYS A 15 -29.26 5.70 -16.75
CA CYS A 15 -27.97 6.12 -17.30
C CYS A 15 -27.04 6.66 -16.20
N ASN A 16 -27.02 6.05 -15.02
CA ASN A 16 -26.01 6.28 -14.00
C ASN A 16 -25.11 5.04 -13.96
N VAL A 17 -24.20 4.95 -14.95
CA VAL A 17 -23.07 4.03 -14.84
C VAL A 17 -22.41 4.32 -13.49
N ASP A 18 -22.41 3.37 -12.56
CA ASP A 18 -21.73 3.48 -11.27
C ASP A 18 -20.21 3.52 -11.48
N TRP A 19 -19.72 4.65 -11.99
CA TRP A 19 -18.32 4.95 -12.23
C TRP A 19 -17.51 4.88 -10.95
N SER A 20 -18.14 5.15 -9.81
CA SER A 20 -17.54 5.04 -8.48
C SER A 20 -17.25 3.60 -8.09
N GLU A 21 -18.20 2.67 -8.29
CA GLU A 21 -18.02 1.26 -7.97
C GLU A 21 -16.99 0.59 -8.90
N LYS A 22 -17.01 0.94 -10.19
CA LYS A 22 -15.97 0.53 -11.14
C LYS A 22 -14.59 1.09 -10.77
N ARG A 23 -14.51 2.35 -10.36
CA ARG A 23 -13.25 2.97 -9.90
C ARG A 23 -12.70 2.29 -8.65
N ASN A 24 -13.54 1.95 -7.69
CA ASN A 24 -13.15 1.23 -6.47
C ASN A 24 -12.61 -0.17 -6.77
N THR A 25 -13.25 -0.88 -7.70
CA THR A 25 -12.81 -2.21 -8.15
C THR A 25 -11.45 -2.12 -8.85
N VAL A 26 -11.29 -1.18 -9.79
CA VAL A 26 -10.00 -1.00 -10.49
C VAL A 26 -8.89 -0.55 -9.54
N ALA A 27 -9.17 0.38 -8.63
CA ALA A 27 -8.21 0.86 -7.65
C ALA A 27 -7.74 -0.25 -6.70
N SER A 28 -8.66 -1.10 -6.23
CA SER A 28 -8.32 -2.21 -5.36
C SER A 28 -7.50 -3.30 -6.07
N ILE A 29 -7.84 -3.64 -7.33
CA ILE A 29 -7.04 -4.55 -8.15
C ILE A 29 -5.64 -3.97 -8.41
N ALA A 30 -5.56 -2.70 -8.84
CA ALA A 30 -4.29 -2.05 -9.13
C ALA A 30 -3.37 -1.99 -7.89
N ALA A 31 -3.92 -1.63 -6.73
CA ALA A 31 -3.17 -1.64 -5.48
C ALA A 31 -2.73 -3.05 -5.07
N GLY A 32 -3.57 -4.07 -5.25
CA GLY A 32 -3.24 -5.47 -4.98
C GLY A 32 -2.10 -5.97 -5.86
N VAL A 33 -2.13 -5.67 -7.17
CA VAL A 33 -1.05 -6.01 -8.10
C VAL A 33 0.25 -5.32 -7.69
N LEU A 34 0.23 -4.02 -7.36
CA LEU A 34 1.41 -3.30 -6.91
C LEU A 34 2.00 -3.90 -5.63
N PHE A 35 1.16 -4.19 -4.63
CA PHE A 35 1.61 -4.82 -3.38
C PHE A 35 2.22 -6.21 -3.63
N PHE A 36 1.57 -7.02 -4.47
CA PHE A 36 2.07 -8.34 -4.85
C PHE A 36 3.42 -8.24 -5.58
N THR A 37 3.56 -7.32 -6.55
CA THR A 37 4.82 -7.14 -7.27
C THR A 37 5.96 -6.69 -6.35
N GLY A 38 5.70 -5.84 -5.35
CA GLY A 38 6.69 -5.44 -4.36
C GLY A 38 7.23 -6.65 -3.56
N TRP A 39 6.35 -7.51 -3.07
CA TRP A 39 6.77 -8.73 -2.35
C TRP A 39 7.38 -9.79 -3.26
N TRP A 40 6.93 -9.89 -4.51
CA TRP A 40 7.49 -10.82 -5.46
C TRP A 40 8.97 -10.52 -5.75
N ILE A 41 9.30 -9.24 -5.95
CA ILE A 41 10.68 -8.80 -6.25
C ILE A 41 11.65 -9.11 -5.10
N ILE A 42 11.23 -8.93 -3.84
CA ILE A 42 12.10 -9.25 -2.71
C ILE A 42 12.29 -10.76 -2.53
N ILE A 43 11.27 -11.56 -2.83
CA ILE A 43 11.36 -13.03 -2.77
C ILE A 43 12.32 -13.53 -3.85
N ASP A 44 12.23 -13.01 -5.07
CA ASP A 44 13.18 -13.33 -6.15
C ASP A 44 14.62 -13.00 -5.75
N ALA A 45 14.85 -11.81 -5.18
CA ALA A 45 16.16 -11.41 -4.68
C ALA A 45 16.67 -12.31 -3.54
N ALA A 46 15.81 -12.69 -2.60
CA ALA A 46 16.17 -13.55 -1.47
C ALA A 46 16.52 -14.99 -1.89
N VAL A 47 15.85 -15.52 -2.92
CA VAL A 47 16.17 -16.85 -3.47
C VAL A 47 17.50 -16.82 -4.23
N LYS A 48 17.79 -15.74 -4.96
CA LYS A 48 19.01 -15.61 -5.75
C LYS A 48 20.26 -15.35 -4.90
N TYR A 49 20.11 -14.66 -3.78
CA TYR A 49 21.22 -14.28 -2.88
C TYR A 49 20.94 -14.75 -1.45
N PRO A 50 21.10 -16.05 -1.16
CA PRO A 50 20.78 -16.61 0.16
C PRO A 50 21.83 -16.33 1.23
N THR A 51 23.02 -15.84 0.85
CA THR A 51 24.14 -15.62 1.78
C THR A 51 24.01 -14.28 2.50
N GLN A 52 24.35 -14.23 3.79
CA GLN A 52 24.27 -12.98 4.57
C GLN A 52 25.32 -11.93 4.19
N GLU A 53 26.41 -12.35 3.55
CA GLU A 53 27.46 -11.45 3.06
C GLU A 53 26.96 -10.61 1.88
N GLU A 54 26.13 -11.20 1.02
CA GLU A 54 25.52 -10.53 -0.14
C GLU A 54 24.19 -9.86 0.21
N PHE A 55 23.42 -10.47 1.12
CA PHE A 55 22.12 -9.97 1.54
C PHE A 55 21.87 -10.08 3.04
N PRO A 56 22.19 -9.03 3.81
CA PRO A 56 21.87 -8.97 5.24
C PRO A 56 20.37 -9.05 5.48
N HIS A 57 19.92 -10.02 6.30
CA HIS A 57 18.49 -10.20 6.61
C HIS A 57 17.85 -8.97 7.27
N SER A 58 18.65 -8.13 7.93
CA SER A 58 18.19 -6.86 8.52
C SER A 58 17.53 -5.94 7.50
N TYR A 59 17.90 -6.01 6.22
CA TYR A 59 17.34 -5.15 5.18
C TYR A 59 15.89 -5.50 4.81
N HIS A 60 15.42 -6.72 5.11
CA HIS A 60 13.99 -7.07 4.95
C HIS A 60 13.08 -6.27 5.89
N THR A 61 13.59 -5.80 7.03
CA THR A 61 12.83 -5.00 8.01
C THR A 61 12.20 -3.77 7.37
N CYS A 62 12.89 -3.16 6.41
CA CYS A 62 12.40 -1.99 5.70
C CYS A 62 11.08 -2.27 4.96
N GLY A 63 11.04 -3.37 4.19
CA GLY A 63 9.83 -3.81 3.49
C GLY A 63 8.68 -4.19 4.43
N VAL A 64 8.99 -4.81 5.58
CA VAL A 64 7.99 -5.13 6.61
C VAL A 64 7.37 -3.85 7.18
N ILE A 65 8.19 -2.85 7.53
CA ILE A 65 7.69 -1.56 8.02
C ILE A 65 6.80 -0.87 6.96
N ALA A 66 7.19 -0.92 5.68
CA ALA A 66 6.35 -0.40 4.60
C ALA A 66 4.99 -1.10 4.51
N THR A 67 4.92 -2.41 4.76
CA THR A 67 3.62 -3.11 4.80
C THR A 67 2.76 -2.77 6.00
N VAL A 68 3.36 -2.58 7.17
CA VAL A 68 2.62 -2.10 8.35
C VAL A 68 2.05 -0.70 8.05
N ALA A 69 2.85 0.17 7.44
CA ALA A 69 2.41 1.49 7.01
C ALA A 69 1.25 1.41 5.99
N PHE A 70 1.34 0.51 4.99
CA PHE A 70 0.26 0.25 4.03
C PHE A 70 -1.05 -0.13 4.74
N LEU A 71 -0.99 -1.06 5.71
CA LEU A 71 -2.18 -1.46 6.47
C LEU A 71 -2.72 -0.30 7.32
N MET A 72 -1.85 0.47 7.98
CA MET A 72 -2.26 1.61 8.81
C MET A 72 -2.97 2.70 7.99
N ILE A 73 -2.45 3.05 6.82
CA ILE A 73 -3.03 4.08 5.94
C ILE A 73 -4.40 3.64 5.41
N ASN A 74 -4.51 2.37 5.00
CA ASN A 74 -5.69 1.82 4.34
C ASN A 74 -6.77 1.32 5.32
N ALA A 75 -6.43 1.05 6.58
CA ALA A 75 -7.40 0.69 7.62
C ALA A 75 -8.31 1.85 8.05
N VAL A 76 -7.85 3.10 7.87
CA VAL A 76 -8.65 4.30 8.20
C VAL A 76 -9.60 4.63 7.05
N SER A 77 -10.90 4.70 7.33
CA SER A 77 -11.90 5.15 6.36
C SER A 77 -11.70 6.64 6.01
N ASN A 78 -11.95 7.00 4.75
CA ASN A 78 -11.89 8.39 4.29
C ASN A 78 -12.97 9.26 4.98
N GLY A 79 -14.14 8.68 5.31
CA GLY A 79 -15.20 9.34 6.09
C GLY A 79 -14.77 9.74 7.52
N GLN A 80 -13.93 8.93 8.17
CA GLN A 80 -13.41 9.27 9.51
C GLN A 80 -12.43 10.46 9.48
N VAL A 81 -11.71 10.65 8.36
CA VAL A 81 -10.78 11.77 8.17
C VAL A 81 -11.51 13.07 7.88
N ARG A 82 -12.57 13.00 7.05
CA ARG A 82 -13.44 14.14 6.68
C ARG A 82 -14.28 14.65 7.84
N GLY A 83 -14.61 13.76 8.77
CA GLY A 83 -15.36 14.12 9.97
C GLY A 83 -16.87 13.94 9.82
N ASP A 84 -17.32 13.21 8.80
CA ASP A 84 -18.73 12.92 8.55
C ASP A 84 -19.30 11.83 9.48
N SER A 85 -18.46 11.23 10.34
CA SER A 85 -18.86 10.23 11.34
C SER A 85 -19.32 10.89 12.65
N TYR A 86 -20.62 10.77 12.96
CA TYR A 86 -21.27 11.19 14.21
C TYR A 86 -20.89 10.33 15.45
N SER A 87 -19.78 9.58 15.41
CA SER A 87 -19.38 8.70 16.51
C SER A 87 -18.29 9.33 17.36
N GLU A 88 -18.68 9.85 18.52
CA GLU A 88 -17.81 10.28 19.62
C GLU A 88 -17.11 9.10 20.32
N GLY A 89 -16.26 8.36 19.60
CA GLY A 89 -15.35 7.41 20.25
C GLY A 89 -14.26 8.14 21.04
N CYS A 90 -13.69 7.49 22.06
CA CYS A 90 -12.65 8.05 22.95
C CYS A 90 -11.40 8.61 22.23
N MET A 91 -11.13 8.17 20.99
CA MET A 91 -10.05 8.69 20.14
C MET A 91 -10.53 9.56 18.96
N GLY A 92 -11.84 9.78 18.79
CA GLY A 92 -12.47 10.74 17.86
C GLY A 92 -11.87 10.86 16.45
N GLN A 93 -12.12 12.01 15.82
CA GLN A 93 -11.51 12.38 14.53
C GLN A 93 -10.01 12.60 14.66
N THR A 94 -9.54 13.16 15.79
CA THR A 94 -8.13 13.48 16.03
C THR A 94 -7.24 12.23 16.04
N GLY A 95 -7.69 11.13 16.67
CA GLY A 95 -6.96 9.87 16.71
C GLY A 95 -6.83 9.21 15.35
N SER A 96 -7.88 9.27 14.52
CA SER A 96 -7.82 8.76 13.13
C SER A 96 -6.79 9.52 12.28
N ARG A 97 -6.68 10.85 12.47
CA ARG A 97 -5.69 11.70 11.79
C ARG A 97 -4.27 11.41 12.27
N VAL A 98 -4.06 11.25 13.59
CA VAL A 98 -2.76 10.88 14.15
C VAL A 98 -2.33 9.50 13.67
N TRP A 99 -3.23 8.52 13.64
CA TRP A 99 -2.95 7.17 13.14
C TRP A 99 -2.53 7.19 11.66
N LEU A 100 -3.28 7.93 10.83
CA LEU A 100 -2.96 8.11 9.42
C LEU A 100 -1.64 8.86 9.22
N PHE A 101 -1.35 9.87 10.05
CA PHE A 101 -0.08 10.59 10.02
C PHE A 101 1.11 9.68 10.35
N ILE A 102 1.01 8.85 11.39
CA ILE A 102 2.04 7.84 11.72
C ILE A 102 2.21 6.86 10.57
N GLY A 103 1.12 6.40 9.95
CA GLY A 103 1.17 5.54 8.76
C GLY A 103 1.98 6.17 7.63
N PHE A 104 1.72 7.44 7.29
CA PHE A 104 2.50 8.15 6.27
C PHE A 104 3.97 8.36 6.68
N MET A 105 4.25 8.70 7.93
CA MET A 105 5.62 8.83 8.43
C MET A 105 6.41 7.53 8.29
N LEU A 106 5.82 6.39 8.67
CA LEU A 106 6.44 5.08 8.52
C LEU A 106 6.68 4.73 7.05
N SER A 107 5.72 5.07 6.18
CA SER A 107 5.83 4.81 4.74
C SER A 107 6.97 5.62 4.11
N PHE A 108 7.05 6.93 4.39
CA PHE A 108 8.16 7.76 3.90
C PHE A 108 9.50 7.37 4.53
N GLY A 109 9.51 7.04 5.82
CA GLY A 109 10.70 6.56 6.52
C GLY A 109 11.27 5.28 5.89
N SER A 110 10.40 4.31 5.56
CA SER A 110 10.82 3.09 4.86
C SER A 110 11.34 3.38 3.44
N LEU A 111 10.71 4.29 2.69
CA LEU A 111 11.18 4.68 1.35
C LEU A 111 12.59 5.32 1.41
N ILE A 112 12.81 6.26 2.33
CA ILE A 112 14.10 6.92 2.51
C ILE A 112 15.16 5.92 3.00
N ALA A 113 14.82 5.05 3.95
CA ALA A 113 15.72 4.00 4.43
C ALA A 113 16.11 3.02 3.31
N SER A 114 15.16 2.63 2.44
CA SER A 114 15.45 1.78 1.29
C SER A 114 16.39 2.45 0.27
N MET A 115 16.23 3.76 0.07
CA MET A 115 17.13 4.58 -0.76
C MET A 115 18.55 4.63 -0.18
N TRP A 116 18.66 4.79 1.14
CA TRP A 116 19.95 4.74 1.83
C TRP A 116 20.61 3.37 1.69
N ILE A 117 19.87 2.27 1.85
CA ILE A 117 20.41 0.91 1.70
C ILE A 117 20.94 0.70 0.29
N LEU A 118 20.22 1.13 -0.74
CA LEU A 118 20.66 1.04 -2.14
C LEU A 118 22.00 1.76 -2.35
N PHE A 119 22.08 3.04 -1.99
CA PHE A 119 23.27 3.82 -2.27
C PHE A 119 24.42 3.54 -1.30
N GLY A 120 24.15 3.55 0.00
CA GLY A 120 25.15 3.37 1.05
C GLY A 120 25.64 1.93 1.18
N GLY A 121 24.75 0.95 0.98
CA GLY A 121 25.08 -0.47 1.12
C GLY A 121 25.64 -1.13 -0.15
N PHE A 122 25.21 -0.70 -1.33
CA PHE A 122 25.54 -1.40 -2.58
C PHE A 122 26.28 -0.53 -3.61
N VAL A 123 25.88 0.72 -3.82
CA VAL A 123 26.46 1.58 -4.87
C VAL A 123 27.81 2.19 -4.46
N VAL A 124 27.89 2.79 -3.27
CA VAL A 124 29.12 3.46 -2.78
C VAL A 124 30.26 2.47 -2.54
N PRO A 125 30.03 1.28 -1.94
CA PRO A 125 31.08 0.27 -1.77
C PRO A 125 31.53 -0.39 -3.09
N LYS A 126 30.86 -0.09 -4.22
CA LYS A 126 31.09 -0.72 -5.52
C LYS A 126 31.01 -2.24 -5.47
N ASN A 127 30.00 -2.76 -4.76
CA ASN A 127 29.78 -4.20 -4.71
C ASN A 127 29.52 -4.74 -6.13
N PRO A 128 30.06 -5.92 -6.48
CA PRO A 128 29.86 -6.51 -7.82
C PRO A 128 28.39 -6.86 -8.09
N ILE A 129 27.59 -6.98 -7.03
CA ILE A 129 26.19 -7.38 -7.08
C ILE A 129 25.34 -6.27 -6.42
N VAL A 130 24.65 -5.48 -7.24
CA VAL A 130 23.82 -4.33 -6.79
C VAL A 130 22.32 -4.68 -6.77
N TYR A 131 21.95 -5.80 -7.40
CA TYR A 131 20.56 -6.24 -7.55
C TYR A 131 19.73 -6.26 -6.25
N PRO A 132 20.25 -6.76 -5.11
CA PRO A 132 19.45 -6.81 -3.88
C PRO A 132 19.09 -5.42 -3.33
N GLY A 133 19.99 -4.44 -3.45
CA GLY A 133 19.69 -3.06 -3.09
C GLY A 133 18.59 -2.45 -3.96
N ILE A 134 18.61 -2.75 -5.26
CA ILE A 134 17.58 -2.33 -6.21
C ILE A 134 16.23 -2.98 -5.86
N ALA A 135 16.23 -4.27 -5.55
CA ALA A 135 15.04 -5.02 -5.16
C ALA A 135 14.37 -4.44 -3.90
N ILE A 136 15.14 -4.08 -2.86
CA ILE A 136 14.61 -3.47 -1.63
C ILE A 136 13.98 -2.10 -1.93
N PHE A 137 14.64 -1.28 -2.75
CA PHE A 137 14.09 0.02 -3.12
C PHE A 137 12.77 -0.12 -3.89
N PHE A 138 12.73 -0.98 -4.91
CA PHE A 138 11.50 -1.22 -5.68
C PHE A 138 10.39 -1.83 -4.83
N GLN A 139 10.69 -2.75 -3.90
CA GLN A 139 9.71 -3.27 -2.95
C GLN A 139 9.03 -2.13 -2.18
N ASN A 140 9.81 -1.23 -1.57
CA ASN A 140 9.27 -0.13 -0.77
C ASN A 140 8.51 0.88 -1.64
N ALA A 141 9.00 1.17 -2.85
CA ALA A 141 8.33 2.05 -3.79
C ALA A 141 6.97 1.48 -4.23
N PHE A 142 6.90 0.20 -4.61
CA PHE A 142 5.65 -0.43 -5.01
C PHE A 142 4.64 -0.53 -3.87
N ILE A 143 5.07 -0.83 -2.65
CA ILE A 143 4.19 -0.85 -1.47
C ILE A 143 3.69 0.56 -1.15
N PHE A 144 4.53 1.59 -1.26
CA PHE A 144 4.13 2.99 -1.09
C PHE A 144 3.08 3.40 -2.13
N PHE A 145 3.32 3.13 -3.41
CA PHE A 145 2.34 3.43 -4.45
C PHE A 145 1.06 2.62 -4.29
N ALA A 146 1.13 1.36 -3.87
CA ALA A 146 -0.05 0.56 -3.54
C ALA A 146 -0.88 1.22 -2.43
N ALA A 147 -0.22 1.77 -1.39
CA ALA A 147 -0.89 2.48 -0.31
C ALA A 147 -1.63 3.72 -0.82
N LEU A 148 -0.97 4.53 -1.67
CA LEU A 148 -1.59 5.73 -2.25
C LEU A 148 -2.74 5.40 -3.19
N VAL A 149 -2.56 4.41 -4.08
CA VAL A 149 -3.56 3.99 -5.06
C VAL A 149 -4.79 3.43 -4.35
N PHE A 150 -4.62 2.63 -3.31
CA PHE A 150 -5.75 2.10 -2.54
C PHE A 150 -6.46 3.21 -1.75
N LYS A 151 -5.71 4.10 -1.10
CA LYS A 151 -6.26 5.17 -0.26
C LYS A 151 -7.03 6.21 -1.06
N PHE A 152 -6.43 6.71 -2.14
CA PHE A 152 -6.98 7.81 -2.96
C PHE A 152 -7.81 7.33 -4.15
N GLY A 153 -7.57 6.10 -4.63
CA GLY A 153 -8.38 5.52 -5.70
C GLY A 153 -9.76 5.09 -5.23
N ARG A 154 -9.92 4.78 -3.93
CA ARG A 154 -11.21 4.40 -3.35
C ARG A 154 -12.05 5.62 -2.98
N THR A 155 -13.27 5.64 -3.50
CA THR A 155 -14.32 6.58 -3.17
C THR A 155 -15.26 5.90 -2.21
N GLU A 156 -15.36 6.45 -1.00
CA GLU A 156 -16.42 6.08 -0.09
C GLU A 156 -17.57 7.05 -0.38
N ASP A 157 -18.45 6.67 -1.31
CA ASP A 157 -19.74 7.33 -1.40
C ASP A 157 -20.49 6.92 -0.13
N LEU A 158 -20.51 7.84 0.83
CA LEU A 158 -21.43 7.79 1.95
C LEU A 158 -22.81 7.89 1.32
N TRP A 159 -23.57 6.79 1.32
CA TRP A 159 -24.99 6.81 1.04
C TRP A 159 -25.63 7.92 1.89
N GLN A 160 -25.94 9.06 1.26
CA GLN A 160 -26.82 10.07 1.81
C GLN A 160 -28.27 9.60 1.65
#